data_AF-A0AA39IYY9-F1
#
_entry.id   AF-A0AA39IYY9-F1
#
_cell.length_a   1.000
_cell.length_b   1.000
_cell.length_c   1.000
_cell.angle_alpha   90.00
_cell.angle_beta   90.00
_cell.angle_gamma   90.00
#
_symmetry.space_group_name_H-M   'P 1'
#
loop_
_entity.id
_entity.type
_entity.pdbx_description
1 polymer ?
#
loop_
_entity_poly.entity_id
_entity_poly.type
_entity_poly.pdbx_seq_one_letter_code
_entity_poly.pdbx_strand_id
1 'polypeptide(L)'
;MRHPADLLNDTVQKFKLNTEQEIAFRIMADTFIKREPEPFPLHMFLTGPGGTGKTHVIKALCDVMDAFGYRHAVRFIAPTGSAAALNNGLTVHKAFRIKICNRSNQHNNRSMA
;
A
#
# COMPACT_ATOMS: atom_id res chain seq x y z
N MET A 1 11.01 -26.29 0.97
CA MET A 1 10.20 -25.05 0.84
C MET A 1 9.56 -24.82 2.21
N ARG A 2 9.72 -23.65 2.85
CA ARG A 2 9.05 -23.40 4.15
C ARG A 2 7.54 -23.48 3.96
N HIS A 3 6.82 -24.01 4.95
CA HIS A 3 5.36 -24.03 4.91
C HIS A 3 4.83 -22.58 4.98
N PRO A 4 3.83 -22.19 4.16
CA PRO A 4 3.33 -20.81 4.14
C PRO A 4 2.88 -20.31 5.52
N ALA A 5 2.26 -21.17 6.33
CA ALA A 5 1.84 -20.82 7.68
C ALA A 5 3.02 -20.42 8.59
N ASP A 6 4.16 -21.10 8.47
CA ASP A 6 5.36 -20.81 9.26
C ASP A 6 5.90 -19.43 8.89
N LEU A 7 5.94 -19.11 7.59
CA LEU A 7 6.35 -17.79 7.10
C LEU A 7 5.46 -16.68 7.67
N LEU A 8 4.14 -16.86 7.68
CA LEU A 8 3.23 -15.85 8.23
C LEU A 8 3.44 -15.66 9.74
N ASN A 9 3.64 -16.75 10.50
CA ASN A 9 3.91 -16.68 11.93
C ASN A 9 5.25 -15.99 12.20
N ASP A 10 6.30 -16.33 11.45
CA ASP A 10 7.61 -15.68 11.52
C ASP A 10 7.48 -14.18 11.25
N THR A 11 6.71 -13.77 10.25
CA THR A 11 6.49 -12.36 9.93
C THR A 11 5.73 -11.65 11.05
N VAL A 12 4.68 -12.25 11.61
CA VAL A 12 3.94 -11.69 12.76
C VAL A 12 4.89 -11.42 13.93
N GLN A 13 5.76 -12.38 14.26
CA GLN A 13 6.74 -12.24 15.33
C GLN A 13 7.83 -11.20 15.00
N LYS A 14 8.40 -11.25 13.79
CA LYS A 14 9.42 -10.32 13.31
C LYS A 14 8.93 -8.87 13.36
N PHE A 15 7.69 -8.63 12.95
CA PHE A 15 7.09 -7.30 12.95
C PHE A 15 6.41 -6.96 14.27
N LYS A 16 6.26 -7.91 15.21
CA LYS A 16 5.56 -7.70 16.49
C LYS A 16 4.17 -7.11 16.28
N LEU A 17 3.41 -7.69 15.35
CA LEU A 17 2.06 -7.23 15.06
C LEU A 17 1.17 -7.44 16.29
N ASN A 18 0.34 -6.45 16.61
CA ASN A 18 -0.73 -6.65 17.59
C ASN A 18 -1.90 -7.42 16.93
N THR A 19 -2.90 -7.77 17.73
CA THR A 19 -4.04 -8.58 17.29
C THR A 19 -4.75 -8.00 16.06
N GLU A 20 -5.03 -6.70 16.05
CA GLU A 20 -5.76 -6.04 14.97
C GLU A 20 -4.91 -5.93 13.68
N GLN A 21 -3.62 -5.66 13.84
CA GLN A 21 -2.66 -5.62 12.75
C GLN A 21 -2.45 -7.01 12.14
N GLU A 22 -2.37 -8.05 12.97
CA GLU A 22 -2.23 -9.44 12.53
C GLU A 22 -3.45 -9.89 11.73
N ILE A 23 -4.67 -9.55 12.16
CA ILE A 23 -5.90 -9.86 11.40
C ILE A 23 -5.83 -9.24 10.00
N ALA A 24 -5.53 -7.94 9.90
CA ALA A 24 -5.42 -7.25 8.62
C ALA A 24 -4.30 -7.86 7.75
N PHE A 25 -3.15 -8.14 8.35
CA PHE A 25 -2.01 -8.78 7.68
C PHE A 25 -2.38 -10.15 7.12
N ARG A 26 -2.99 -11.03 7.91
CA ARG A 26 -3.33 -12.40 7.50
C ARG A 26 -4.34 -12.40 6.37
N ILE A 27 -5.38 -11.57 6.42
CA ILE A 27 -6.35 -11.46 5.32
C ILE A 27 -5.63 -11.11 4.00
N MET A 28 -4.73 -10.13 4.01
CA MET A 28 -3.98 -9.75 2.82
C MET A 28 -3.00 -10.84 2.37
N ALA A 29 -2.25 -11.43 3.31
CA ALA A 29 -1.21 -12.41 3.00
C ALA A 29 -1.79 -13.74 2.51
N ASP A 30 -2.87 -14.22 3.12
CA ASP A 30 -3.58 -15.43 2.69
C ASP A 30 -4.19 -15.25 1.31
N THR A 31 -4.80 -14.09 1.03
CA THR A 31 -5.31 -13.75 -0.31
C THR A 31 -4.17 -13.79 -1.33
N PHE A 32 -3.02 -13.19 -1.01
CA PHE A 32 -1.85 -13.20 -1.87
C PHE A 32 -1.26 -14.60 -2.07
N ILE A 33 -1.25 -15.46 -1.06
CA ILE A 33 -0.69 -16.82 -1.13
C ILE A 33 -1.59 -17.75 -1.95
N LYS A 34 -2.91 -17.67 -1.78
CA LYS A 34 -3.87 -18.50 -2.52
C LYS A 34 -3.73 -18.30 -4.04
N ARG A 35 -3.54 -17.05 -4.49
CA ARG A 35 -3.36 -16.67 -5.92
C ARG A 35 -4.43 -17.20 -6.87
N GLU A 36 -5.56 -17.65 -6.36
CA GLU A 36 -6.64 -18.11 -7.20
C GLU A 36 -7.19 -16.91 -7.97
N PRO A 37 -7.51 -17.06 -9.27
CA PRO A 37 -8.18 -16.03 -10.04
C PRO A 37 -9.59 -15.83 -9.47
N GLU A 38 -9.67 -15.04 -8.41
CA GLU A 38 -10.93 -14.62 -7.80
C GLU A 38 -11.62 -13.63 -8.75
N PRO A 39 -12.92 -13.80 -9.03
CA PRO A 39 -13.68 -12.82 -9.81
C PRO A 39 -13.67 -11.43 -9.15
N PHE A 40 -13.40 -11.35 -7.84
CA PHE A 40 -13.29 -10.11 -7.09
C PHE A 40 -11.95 -10.05 -6.32
N PRO A 41 -11.00 -9.20 -6.73
CA PRO A 41 -9.76 -9.01 -5.98
C PRO A 41 -10.04 -8.37 -4.61
N LEU A 42 -9.17 -8.64 -3.63
CA LEU A 42 -9.28 -8.02 -2.31
C LEU A 42 -9.13 -6.49 -2.39
N HIS A 43 -10.21 -5.79 -2.06
CA HIS A 43 -10.20 -4.35 -1.82
C HIS A 43 -10.33 -4.08 -0.33
N MET A 44 -9.20 -3.84 0.34
CA MET A 44 -9.17 -3.57 1.77
C MET A 44 -9.03 -2.07 2.05
N PHE A 45 -9.93 -1.51 2.88
CA PHE A 45 -9.79 -0.18 3.46
C PHE A 45 -9.33 -0.27 4.92
N LEU A 46 -8.04 -0.07 5.16
CA LEU A 46 -7.46 -0.09 6.50
C LEU A 46 -7.44 1.33 7.10
N THR A 47 -8.27 1.56 8.11
CA THR A 47 -8.42 2.88 8.77
C THR A 47 -8.04 2.84 10.25
N GLY A 48 -7.94 4.02 10.86
CA GLY A 48 -7.65 4.21 12.28
C GLY A 48 -6.84 5.48 12.54
N PRO A 49 -6.69 5.92 13.80
CA PRO A 49 -5.94 7.13 14.17
C PRO A 49 -4.51 7.17 13.63
N GLY A 50 -3.93 8.37 13.57
CA GLY A 50 -2.49 8.53 13.29
C GLY A 50 -1.65 7.74 14.30
N GLY A 51 -0.57 7.10 13.84
CA GLY A 51 0.34 6.36 14.72
C GLY A 51 -0.07 4.91 15.05
N THR A 52 -1.22 4.41 14.60
CA THR A 52 -1.66 3.02 14.89
C THR A 52 -0.96 1.91 14.08
N GLY A 53 0.09 2.24 13.33
CA GLY A 53 0.90 1.23 12.64
C GLY A 53 0.28 0.65 11.36
N LYS A 54 -0.71 1.29 10.72
CA LYS A 54 -1.26 0.82 9.41
C LYS A 54 -0.16 0.56 8.36
N THR A 55 0.77 1.50 8.22
CA THR A 55 1.94 1.35 7.33
C THR A 55 2.83 0.17 7.72
N HIS A 56 2.90 -0.16 9.02
CA HIS A 56 3.65 -1.29 9.54
C HIS A 56 3.08 -2.63 9.07
N VAL A 57 1.75 -2.75 9.05
CA VAL A 57 1.04 -3.91 8.47
C VAL A 57 1.39 -4.09 6.99
N ILE A 58 1.40 -3.00 6.22
CA ILE A 58 1.73 -3.06 4.79
C ILE A 58 3.19 -3.49 4.58
N LYS A 59 4.12 -3.04 5.43
CA LYS A 59 5.53 -3.47 5.39
C LYS A 59 5.70 -4.96 5.70
N ALA A 60 4.94 -5.50 6.65
CA ALA A 60 4.91 -6.93 6.95
C ALA A 60 4.43 -7.74 5.73
N LEU A 61 3.37 -7.29 5.06
CA LEU A 61 2.91 -7.90 3.81
C LEU A 61 3.99 -7.87 2.71
N CYS A 62 4.69 -6.73 2.56
CA CYS A 62 5.77 -6.61 1.59
C CYS A 62 6.89 -7.61 1.85
N ASP A 63 7.23 -7.87 3.11
CA ASP A 63 8.25 -8.85 3.50
C ASP A 63 7.86 -10.27 3.07
N VAL A 64 6.60 -10.65 3.24
CA VAL A 64 6.07 -11.92 2.72
C VAL A 64 6.16 -11.94 1.20
N MET A 65 5.66 -10.91 0.51
CA MET A 65 5.68 -10.86 -0.96
C MET A 65 7.11 -10.93 -1.52
N ASP A 66 8.09 -10.32 -0.84
CA ASP A 66 9.51 -10.38 -1.20
C ASP A 66 10.06 -11.80 -1.07
N ALA A 67 9.67 -12.54 -0.04
CA ALA A 67 10.04 -13.95 0.13
C ALA A 67 9.56 -14.86 -1.02
N PHE A 68 8.51 -14.45 -1.75
CA PHE A 68 8.06 -15.12 -2.98
C PHE A 68 8.64 -14.51 -4.27
N GLY A 69 9.46 -13.46 -4.19
CA GLY A 69 10.00 -12.74 -5.35
C GLY A 69 9.06 -11.70 -5.98
N TYR A 70 7.98 -11.32 -5.28
CA TYR A 70 6.93 -10.42 -5.77
C TYR A 70 7.05 -8.98 -5.25
N ARG A 71 8.21 -8.59 -4.72
CA ARG A 71 8.47 -7.21 -4.27
C ARG A 71 8.14 -6.17 -5.34
N HIS A 72 8.47 -6.48 -6.60
CA HIS A 72 8.23 -5.60 -7.76
C HIS A 72 6.74 -5.37 -8.07
N ALA A 73 5.85 -6.26 -7.60
CA ALA A 73 4.41 -6.16 -7.82
C ALA A 73 3.74 -5.19 -6.83
N VAL A 74 4.46 -4.68 -5.82
CA VAL A 74 3.93 -3.74 -4.84
C VAL A 74 4.31 -2.31 -5.22
N ARG A 75 3.33 -1.40 -5.18
CA ARG A 75 3.55 0.03 -5.38
C ARG A 75 2.87 0.83 -4.29
N PHE A 76 3.66 1.57 -3.53
CA PHE A 76 3.15 2.55 -2.56
C PHE A 76 2.74 3.83 -3.27
N ILE A 77 1.50 4.25 -3.01
CA ILE A 77 0.94 5.50 -3.56
C ILE A 77 0.37 6.31 -2.40
N ALA A 78 0.67 7.61 -2.37
CA ALA A 78 0.15 8.52 -1.36
C ALA A 78 -0.36 9.84 -1.97
N PRO A 79 -1.25 10.59 -1.29
CA PRO A 79 -1.74 11.87 -1.81
C PRO A 79 -0.67 12.97 -1.87
N THR A 80 0.22 13.03 -0.87
CA THR A 80 1.25 14.08 -0.73
C THR A 80 2.66 13.55 -0.98
N GLY A 81 3.56 14.45 -1.38
CA GLY A 81 4.97 14.12 -1.66
C GLY A 81 5.69 13.52 -0.45
N SER A 82 5.51 14.11 0.74
CA SER A 82 6.17 13.63 1.97
C SER A 82 5.71 12.22 2.36
N ALA A 83 4.42 11.93 2.27
CA ALA A 83 3.89 10.59 2.60
C ALA A 83 4.35 9.51 1.61
N ALA A 84 4.46 9.87 0.33
CA ALA A 84 5.03 8.99 -0.70
C ALA A 84 6.51 8.73 -0.44
N ALA A 85 7.30 9.79 -0.18
CA ALA A 85 8.74 9.68 0.08
C ALA A 85 9.05 8.76 1.27
N LEU A 86 8.27 8.84 2.35
CA LEU A 86 8.43 7.99 3.54
C LEU A 86 8.34 6.49 3.28
N ASN A 87 7.72 6.07 2.17
CA ASN A 87 7.54 4.67 1.81
C ASN A 87 8.19 4.33 0.47
N ASN A 88 9.14 5.16 -0.01
CA ASN A 88 9.74 5.03 -1.34
C ASN A 88 8.69 4.88 -2.47
N GLY A 89 7.56 5.58 -2.30
CA GLY A 89 6.41 5.50 -3.18
C GLY A 89 6.31 6.66 -4.16
N LEU A 90 5.16 6.74 -4.83
CA LEU A 90 4.80 7.82 -5.74
C LEU A 90 3.60 8.58 -5.20
N THR A 91 3.45 9.84 -5.61
CA THR A 91 2.18 10.53 -5.43
C THR A 91 1.13 9.94 -6.35
N VAL A 92 -0.17 10.00 -5.98
CA VAL A 92 -1.29 9.59 -6.86
C VAL A 92 -1.16 10.24 -8.24
N HIS A 93 -0.91 11.55 -8.27
CA HIS A 93 -0.73 12.31 -9.51
C HIS A 93 0.40 11.76 -10.40
N LYS A 94 1.56 11.45 -9.80
CA LYS A 94 2.71 10.91 -10.53
C LYS A 94 2.47 9.47 -10.98
N ALA A 95 1.87 8.64 -10.13
CA ALA A 95 1.60 7.23 -10.42
C ALA A 95 0.64 7.05 -11.60
N PHE A 96 -0.41 7.88 -11.67
CA PHE A 96 -1.45 7.80 -12.70
C PHE A 96 -1.35 8.88 -13.78
N ARG A 97 -0.26 9.66 -13.81
CA ARG A 97 -0.04 10.75 -14.77
C ARG A 97 -1.19 11.78 -14.84
N ILE A 98 -1.77 12.10 -13.68
CA ILE A 98 -2.84 13.10 -13.55
C ILE A 98 -2.21 14.49 -13.51
N LYS A 99 -2.60 15.36 -14.44
CA LYS A 99 -2.14 16.76 -14.48
C LYS A 99 -2.78 17.57 -13.36
N ILE A 100 -1.97 18.38 -12.67
CA ILE A 100 -2.48 19.37 -11.70
C ILE A 100 -2.79 20.65 -12.49
N CYS A 101 -4.08 21.00 -12.60
CA CYS A 101 -4.50 22.22 -13.26
C CYS A 101 -4.48 23.38 -12.26
N ASN A 102 -3.56 24.34 -12.40
CA ASN A 102 -3.63 25.60 -11.65
C ASN A 102 -4.70 26.50 -12.29
N ARG A 103 -5.87 26.57 -11.66
CA ARG A 103 -7.02 27.37 -12.15
C ARG A 103 -6.77 28.90 -12.09
N SER A 104 -5.73 29.35 -11.40
CA SER A 104 -5.39 30.77 -11.22
C SER A 104 -4.85 31.48 -12.47
N ASN A 105 -4.34 30.76 -13.48
CA ASN A 105 -3.81 31.39 -14.70
C ASN A 105 -4.82 31.57 -15.84
N GLN A 106 -6.08 31.11 -15.68
CA GLN A 106 -7.08 31.22 -16.75
C GLN A 106 -7.92 32.50 -16.71
N HIS A 107 -7.90 33.27 -15.62
CA HIS A 107 -8.66 34.54 -15.55
C HIS A 107 -7.89 35.77 -16.05
N ASN A 108 -6.55 35.74 -16.11
CA ASN A 108 -5.78 36.91 -16.57
C ASN A 108 -5.67 37.03 -18.10
N ASN A 109 -5.85 35.93 -18.85
CA ASN A 109 -5.70 35.94 -20.32
C ASN A 109 -7.02 36.11 -21.09
N ARG A 110 -8.16 36.31 -20.41
CA ARG A 110 -9.45 36.60 -21.06
C ARG A 110 -9.87 38.07 -21.00
N SER A 111 -9.05 38.94 -20.39
CA SER A 111 -9.31 40.39 -20.30
C SER A 111 -8.47 41.26 -21.24
N MET A 112 -7.73 40.66 -22.19
CA MET A 112 -7.00 41.39 -23.24
C MET A 112 -7.30 40.81 -24.63
N ALA A 113 -8.57 40.79 -25.01
CA ALA A 113 -9.02 40.62 -26.38
C ALA A 113 -10.20 41.58 -26.63
#